data_AF-W1PH90-F1
#
_entry.id   AF-W1PH90-F1
#
_cell.length_a   1.000
_cell.length_b   1.000
_cell.length_c   1.000
_cell.angle_alpha   90.00
_cell.angle_beta   90.00
_cell.angle_gamma   90.00
#
_symmetry.space_group_name_H-M   'P 1'
#
loop_
_entity.id
_entity.type
_entity.pdbx_description
1 polymer ?
#
loop_
_entity_poly.entity_id
_entity_poly.type
_entity_poly.pdbx_seq_one_letter_code
_entity_poly.pdbx_strand_id
1 'polypeptide(L)'
;MAMASFRREGQRLSSMLYSHSINALKSGVSSQELAPVGARSISTQIVRNRMKSVKNIQKITKAMKMVAASKLRAIQTKAEKSRGLWQPFTALLGDYPSIDVKKNVIVTISSDKGLCGGINSTSVKMSKGFRKLNSGPDKEVKYVVLGEKAKAQLVRDSKKDIEISITELQKNPFNYTQVSVLADDILKNVEYDALRIVFNKFHSVVSFVPTVTTVLSPEVVERESETGGKLGDLDSYEIEGGETKAEVLQNLTEFQFACSP
;
A
#
# COMPACT_ATOMS: atom_id res chain seq x y z
N MET A 1 -40.54 16.11 26.94
CA MET A 1 -40.53 16.26 28.41
C MET A 1 -39.10 15.99 28.88
N ALA A 2 -38.35 16.85 29.56
CA ALA A 2 -38.57 18.19 30.08
C ALA A 2 -37.19 18.85 30.36
N MET A 3 -37.12 20.17 30.15
CA MET A 3 -36.50 21.24 30.98
C MET A 3 -35.09 21.01 31.61
N ALA A 4 -34.03 21.73 31.23
CA ALA A 4 -33.71 23.15 31.52
C ALA A 4 -33.25 23.46 32.97
N SER A 5 -32.02 23.99 33.13
CA SER A 5 -31.56 24.95 34.16
C SER A 5 -30.04 25.19 33.97
N PHE A 6 -29.56 26.31 33.44
CA PHE A 6 -29.30 27.64 34.04
C PHE A 6 -28.47 27.68 35.34
N ARG A 7 -27.16 27.96 35.18
CA ARG A 7 -26.39 29.15 35.63
C ARG A 7 -26.46 29.59 37.11
N ARG A 8 -25.28 29.80 37.73
CA ARG A 8 -24.88 30.93 38.62
C ARG A 8 -23.34 30.83 38.85
N GLU A 9 -22.50 31.78 38.44
CA GLU A 9 -22.23 33.16 38.92
C GLU A 9 -21.13 33.26 39.98
N GLY A 10 -20.21 34.20 39.75
CA GLY A 10 -19.11 34.56 40.64
C GLY A 10 -18.34 35.78 40.10
N GLN A 11 -18.98 36.95 40.20
CA GLN A 11 -18.45 38.30 39.91
C GLN A 11 -17.28 38.69 40.83
N ARG A 12 -16.44 39.64 40.36
CA ARG A 12 -16.04 40.88 41.10
C ARG A 12 -15.76 42.00 40.07
N LEU A 13 -16.60 43.05 40.01
CA LEU A 13 -16.45 44.39 40.62
C LEU A 13 -15.42 45.27 39.87
N SER A 14 -15.66 46.53 39.46
CA SER A 14 -16.78 47.46 39.67
C SER A 14 -16.57 48.78 38.89
N SER A 15 -17.70 49.41 38.50
CA SER A 15 -18.04 50.86 38.46
C SER A 15 -17.11 51.93 37.87
N MET A 16 -17.64 52.71 36.90
CA MET A 16 -18.14 54.09 37.07
C MET A 16 -18.78 54.55 35.73
N LEU A 17 -20.11 54.59 35.60
CA LEU A 17 -20.95 55.79 35.70
C LEU A 17 -20.51 56.98 34.83
N TYR A 18 -21.17 57.22 33.69
CA TYR A 18 -22.28 58.18 33.59
C TYR A 18 -22.85 58.23 32.17
N SER A 19 -24.18 58.23 32.09
CA SER A 19 -24.98 58.59 30.92
C SER A 19 -24.91 60.09 30.67
N HIS A 20 -24.80 60.54 29.42
CA HIS A 20 -25.45 61.76 28.92
C HIS A 20 -25.95 61.52 27.50
N SER A 21 -27.26 61.66 27.34
CA SER A 21 -27.95 61.81 26.06
C SER A 21 -27.72 63.23 25.56
N ILE A 22 -27.19 63.38 24.33
CA ILE A 22 -27.35 64.61 23.55
C ILE A 22 -27.66 64.20 22.11
N ASN A 23 -28.91 64.44 21.70
CA ASN A 23 -29.29 64.54 20.30
C ASN A 23 -28.54 65.73 19.67
N ALA A 24 -27.72 65.48 18.66
CA ALA A 24 -27.29 66.52 17.72
C ALA A 24 -26.87 65.93 16.37
N LEU A 25 -27.72 66.20 15.38
CA LEU A 25 -27.39 66.58 14.00
C LEU A 25 -26.48 65.67 13.15
N LYS A 26 -27.08 65.20 12.04
CA LYS A 26 -26.38 64.72 10.85
C LYS A 26 -25.30 65.71 10.41
N SER A 27 -24.05 65.26 10.35
CA SER A 27 -23.03 65.77 9.44
C SER A 27 -22.08 64.65 9.08
N GLY A 28 -21.97 64.35 7.78
CA GLY A 28 -21.12 63.28 7.28
C GLY A 28 -19.66 63.53 7.60
N VAL A 29 -19.02 62.56 8.25
CA VAL A 29 -17.57 62.38 8.26
C VAL A 29 -17.34 60.87 8.21
N SER A 30 -16.60 60.42 7.20
CA SER A 30 -16.17 59.03 7.08
C SER A 30 -15.32 58.66 8.29
N SER A 31 -15.84 57.80 9.16
CA SER A 31 -15.04 57.16 10.20
C SER A 31 -14.06 56.20 9.52
N GLN A 32 -12.88 56.69 9.14
CA GLN A 32 -11.74 55.83 8.87
C GLN A 32 -11.36 55.18 10.20
N GLU A 33 -11.78 53.93 10.36
CA GLU A 33 -11.37 53.07 11.46
C GLU A 33 -9.85 52.85 11.33
N LEU A 34 -9.09 53.58 12.14
CA LEU A 34 -7.62 53.52 12.21
C LEU A 34 -7.20 52.11 12.64
N ALA A 35 -6.83 51.28 11.66
CA ALA A 35 -6.22 49.99 11.92
C ALA A 35 -4.89 50.19 12.67
N PRO A 36 -4.60 49.40 13.72
CA PRO A 36 -3.38 49.56 14.51
C PRO A 36 -2.13 49.32 13.64
N VAL A 37 -1.20 50.28 13.69
CA VAL A 37 0.08 50.26 12.98
C VAL A 37 0.86 49.01 13.38
N GLY A 38 1.11 48.12 12.43
CA GLY A 38 1.83 46.85 12.62
C GLY A 38 1.00 45.59 12.35
N ALA A 39 -0.32 45.70 12.19
CA ALA A 39 -1.14 44.57 11.73
C ALA A 39 -0.95 44.39 10.21
N ARG A 40 -0.26 43.33 9.79
CA ARG A 40 -0.31 42.88 8.38
C ARG A 40 -1.75 42.44 8.10
N SER A 41 -2.55 43.33 7.52
CA SER A 41 -3.91 42.99 7.09
C SER A 41 -3.82 41.98 5.96
N ILE A 42 -4.11 40.71 6.27
CA ILE A 42 -4.35 39.73 5.21
C ILE A 42 -5.60 40.19 4.45
N SER A 43 -5.44 40.34 3.13
CA SER A 43 -6.57 40.68 2.26
C SER A 43 -7.69 39.63 2.44
N THR A 44 -8.88 40.10 2.78
CA THR A 44 -10.07 39.26 2.98
C THR A 44 -10.41 38.44 1.72
N GLN A 45 -10.00 38.92 0.54
CA GLN A 45 -10.12 38.22 -0.73
C GLN A 45 -9.25 36.95 -0.80
N ILE A 46 -8.03 36.98 -0.26
CA ILE A 46 -7.14 35.80 -0.21
C ILE A 46 -7.79 34.69 0.63
N VAL A 47 -8.33 35.06 1.81
CA VAL A 47 -9.04 34.13 2.68
C VAL A 47 -10.28 33.56 1.98
N ARG A 48 -11.06 34.41 1.31
CA ARG A 48 -12.23 33.99 0.53
C ARG A 48 -11.87 33.00 -0.58
N ASN A 49 -10.77 33.23 -1.29
CA ASN A 49 -10.29 32.34 -2.36
C ASN A 49 -9.80 31.00 -1.80
N ARG A 50 -9.07 31.00 -0.68
CA ARG A 50 -8.66 29.77 0.01
C ARG A 50 -9.87 28.96 0.48
N MET A 51 -10.89 29.60 1.05
CA MET A 51 -12.14 28.92 1.44
C MET A 51 -12.84 28.26 0.25
N LYS A 52 -12.90 28.92 -0.91
CA LYS A 52 -13.45 28.33 -2.14
C LYS A 52 -12.64 27.13 -2.61
N SER A 53 -11.31 27.24 -2.63
CA SER A 53 -10.42 26.14 -3.02
C SER A 53 -10.56 24.92 -2.10
N VAL A 54 -10.53 25.12 -0.79
CA VAL A 54 -10.71 24.03 0.20
C VAL A 54 -12.08 23.36 0.06
N LYS A 55 -13.16 24.13 -0.15
CA LYS A 55 -14.50 23.57 -0.40
C LYS A 55 -14.54 22.72 -1.67
N ASN A 56 -13.83 23.11 -2.73
CA ASN A 56 -13.75 22.33 -3.96
C ASN A 56 -12.95 21.04 -3.76
N ILE A 57 -11.79 21.11 -3.10
CA ILE A 57 -10.99 19.92 -2.73
C ILE A 57 -11.81 18.96 -1.85
N GLN A 58 -12.61 19.48 -0.91
CA GLN A 58 -13.51 18.68 -0.07
C GLN A 58 -14.58 17.94 -0.89
N LYS A 59 -15.17 18.58 -1.90
CA LYS A 59 -16.15 17.93 -2.79
C LYS A 59 -15.50 16.82 -3.63
N ILE A 60 -14.32 17.11 -4.20
CA ILE A 60 -13.56 16.14 -5.01
C ILE A 60 -13.19 14.92 -4.16
N THR A 61 -12.60 15.14 -2.99
CA THR A 61 -12.21 14.05 -2.08
C THR A 61 -13.41 13.25 -1.58
N LYS A 62 -14.57 13.89 -1.32
CA LYS A 62 -15.81 13.18 -0.98
C LYS A 62 -16.29 12.28 -2.12
N ALA A 63 -16.27 12.76 -3.36
CA ALA A 63 -16.61 11.95 -4.52
C ALA A 63 -15.62 10.79 -4.70
N MET A 64 -14.31 11.07 -4.61
CA MET A 64 -13.26 10.05 -4.69
C MET A 64 -13.40 8.98 -3.61
N LYS A 65 -13.76 9.35 -2.38
CA LYS A 65 -14.04 8.41 -1.28
C LYS A 65 -15.16 7.43 -1.67
N MET A 66 -16.26 7.92 -2.26
CA MET A 66 -17.36 7.06 -2.70
C MET A 66 -16.95 6.14 -3.85
N VAL A 67 -16.19 6.64 -4.83
CA VAL A 67 -15.65 5.83 -5.93
C VAL A 67 -14.70 4.75 -5.41
N ALA A 68 -13.78 5.10 -4.51
CA ALA A 68 -12.84 4.15 -3.90
C ALA A 68 -13.56 3.09 -3.08
N ALA A 69 -14.57 3.47 -2.28
CA ALA A 69 -15.38 2.53 -1.51
C ALA A 69 -16.12 1.53 -2.40
N SER A 70 -16.69 1.99 -3.54
CA SER A 70 -17.34 1.10 -4.50
C SER A 70 -16.35 0.11 -5.13
N LYS A 71 -15.16 0.58 -5.52
CA LYS A 71 -14.11 -0.28 -6.10
C LYS A 71 -13.58 -1.30 -5.09
N LEU A 72 -13.39 -0.89 -3.83
CA LEU A 72 -12.93 -1.78 -2.78
C LEU A 72 -13.89 -2.95 -2.58
N ARG A 73 -15.21 -2.69 -2.51
CA ARG A 73 -16.21 -3.77 -2.39
C ARG A 73 -16.13 -4.76 -3.55
N ALA A 74 -16.02 -4.27 -4.79
CA ALA A 74 -15.93 -5.12 -5.96
C ALA A 74 -14.65 -5.98 -5.98
N ILE A 75 -13.51 -5.41 -5.55
CA ILE A 75 -12.22 -6.12 -5.49
C ILE A 75 -12.19 -7.10 -4.31
N GLN A 76 -12.78 -6.74 -3.17
CA GLN A 76 -12.81 -7.58 -1.98
C GLN A 76 -13.46 -8.94 -2.28
N THR A 77 -14.63 -8.96 -2.93
CA THR A 77 -15.30 -10.22 -3.30
C THR A 77 -14.45 -11.08 -4.26
N LYS A 78 -13.67 -10.45 -5.14
CA LYS A 78 -12.74 -11.17 -6.03
C LYS A 78 -11.55 -11.74 -5.28
N ALA A 79 -10.95 -10.95 -4.39
CA ALA A 79 -9.81 -11.36 -3.57
C ALA A 79 -10.17 -12.48 -2.59
N GLU A 80 -11.38 -12.45 -2.02
CA GLU A 80 -11.87 -13.54 -1.15
C GLU A 80 -12.03 -14.85 -1.93
N LYS A 81 -12.50 -14.79 -3.18
CA LYS A 81 -12.61 -15.97 -4.05
C LYS A 81 -11.23 -16.51 -4.47
N SER A 82 -10.25 -15.65 -4.73
CA SER A 82 -8.91 -16.10 -5.13
C SER A 82 -8.10 -16.68 -3.98
N ARG A 83 -8.42 -16.35 -2.71
CA ARG A 83 -7.71 -16.89 -1.55
C ARG A 83 -7.72 -18.41 -1.45
N GLY A 84 -8.76 -19.08 -1.95
CA GLY A 84 -8.82 -20.55 -1.92
C GLY A 84 -7.77 -21.23 -2.82
N LEU A 85 -7.24 -20.50 -3.82
CA LEU A 85 -6.33 -21.09 -4.82
C LEU A 85 -4.90 -21.23 -4.31
N TRP A 86 -4.41 -20.30 -3.48
CA TRP A 86 -3.01 -20.32 -3.01
C TRP A 86 -2.81 -21.20 -1.76
N GLN A 87 -3.87 -21.45 -0.98
CA GLN A 87 -3.79 -22.22 0.27
C GLN A 87 -3.27 -23.66 0.09
N PRO A 88 -3.72 -24.43 -0.93
CA PRO A 88 -3.20 -25.77 -1.17
C PRO A 88 -1.70 -25.77 -1.48
N PHE A 89 -1.21 -24.79 -2.23
CA PHE A 89 0.22 -24.68 -2.53
C PHE A 89 1.05 -24.40 -1.29
N THR A 90 0.58 -23.52 -0.40
CA THR A 90 1.28 -23.30 0.87
C THR A 90 1.17 -24.49 1.82
N ALA A 91 0.11 -25.29 1.74
CA ALA A 91 0.02 -26.52 2.51
C ALA A 91 0.99 -27.60 2.00
N LEU A 92 1.13 -27.72 0.67
CA LEU A 92 1.98 -28.72 0.01
C LEU A 92 3.47 -28.34 0.04
N LEU A 93 3.79 -27.11 -0.35
CA LEU A 93 5.16 -26.63 -0.50
C LEU A 93 5.65 -25.85 0.73
N GLY A 94 4.79 -25.52 1.69
CA GLY A 94 5.17 -24.71 2.84
C GLY A 94 5.45 -23.23 2.52
N ASP A 95 5.91 -22.50 3.52
CA ASP A 95 6.41 -21.13 3.39
C ASP A 95 7.76 -21.02 4.11
N TYR A 96 8.80 -20.60 3.39
CA TYR A 96 10.18 -20.56 3.87
C TYR A 96 10.76 -19.14 3.85
N PRO A 97 10.24 -18.21 4.67
CA PRO A 97 10.68 -16.83 4.67
C PRO A 97 12.12 -16.64 5.18
N SER A 98 12.73 -17.63 5.83
CA SER A 98 14.08 -17.53 6.39
C SER A 98 15.11 -18.38 5.64
N ILE A 99 14.76 -18.93 4.47
CA ILE A 99 15.73 -19.73 3.70
C ILE A 99 16.91 -18.86 3.26
N ASP A 100 18.11 -19.40 3.42
CA ASP A 100 19.32 -18.72 3.00
C ASP A 100 19.76 -19.23 1.63
N VAL A 101 19.68 -18.37 0.63
CA VAL A 101 20.03 -18.71 -0.77
C VAL A 101 20.93 -17.65 -1.37
N LYS A 102 21.64 -18.01 -2.44
CA LYS A 102 22.59 -17.13 -3.13
C LYS A 102 21.86 -16.08 -3.96
N LYS A 103 20.87 -16.48 -4.78
CA LYS A 103 20.11 -15.58 -5.66
C LYS A 103 18.72 -15.30 -5.09
N ASN A 104 18.55 -14.13 -4.47
CA ASN A 104 17.27 -13.67 -3.95
C ASN A 104 16.64 -12.64 -4.87
N VAL A 105 15.37 -12.86 -5.25
CA VAL A 105 14.60 -11.88 -6.02
C VAL A 105 13.45 -11.37 -5.19
N ILE A 106 13.38 -10.06 -4.98
CA ILE A 106 12.33 -9.43 -4.20
C ILE A 106 11.33 -8.79 -5.17
N VAL A 107 10.15 -9.40 -5.28
CA VAL A 107 9.03 -8.85 -6.04
C VAL A 107 8.27 -7.87 -5.15
N THR A 108 8.36 -6.58 -5.44
CA THR A 108 7.69 -5.54 -4.66
C THR A 108 6.41 -5.10 -5.35
N ILE A 109 5.25 -5.40 -4.72
CA ILE A 109 3.94 -5.04 -5.25
C ILE A 109 3.49 -3.68 -4.70
N SER A 110 3.12 -2.78 -5.61
CA SER A 110 2.65 -1.42 -5.30
C SER A 110 1.57 -0.94 -6.27
N SER A 111 0.96 0.21 -5.97
CA SER A 111 0.00 0.85 -6.88
C SER A 111 0.66 1.78 -7.88
N ASP A 112 0.02 1.96 -9.05
CA ASP A 112 0.39 3.01 -10.00
C ASP A 112 -0.10 4.40 -9.55
N LYS A 113 -1.29 4.44 -8.95
CA LYS A 113 -1.92 5.67 -8.47
C LYS A 113 -1.44 6.05 -7.07
N GLY A 114 -1.44 7.35 -6.79
CA GLY A 114 -1.18 7.90 -5.46
C GLY A 114 -2.43 7.92 -4.55
N LEU A 115 -2.39 8.74 -3.50
CA LEU A 115 -3.47 8.92 -2.51
C LEU A 115 -3.84 7.65 -1.72
N CYS A 116 -2.94 6.67 -1.67
CA CYS A 116 -3.08 5.40 -0.94
C CYS A 116 -2.56 5.46 0.51
N GLY A 117 -2.27 6.65 1.03
CA GLY A 117 -1.61 6.80 2.34
C GLY A 117 -0.25 6.11 2.39
N GLY A 118 -0.02 5.31 3.43
CA GLY A 118 1.27 4.64 3.69
C GLY A 118 1.48 3.30 3.01
N ILE A 119 0.51 2.75 2.28
CA ILE A 119 0.53 1.37 1.75
C ILE A 119 1.80 1.09 0.93
N ASN A 120 2.07 1.90 -0.10
CA ASN A 120 3.24 1.70 -0.96
C ASN A 120 4.56 1.89 -0.22
N SER A 121 4.62 2.87 0.69
CA SER A 121 5.82 3.14 1.47
C SER A 121 6.13 1.99 2.44
N THR A 122 5.11 1.32 2.99
CA THR A 122 5.28 0.13 3.83
C THR A 122 5.82 -1.04 3.02
N SER A 123 5.27 -1.33 1.82
CA SER A 123 5.83 -2.38 0.94
C SER A 123 7.30 -2.14 0.65
N VAL A 124 7.66 -0.92 0.22
CA VAL A 124 9.05 -0.57 -0.12
C VAL A 124 9.98 -0.67 1.09
N LYS A 125 9.52 -0.27 2.28
CA LYS A 125 10.29 -0.42 3.53
C LYS A 125 10.57 -1.89 3.84
N MET A 126 9.57 -2.75 3.69
CA MET A 126 9.71 -4.20 3.90
C MET A 126 10.69 -4.81 2.90
N SER A 127 10.55 -4.49 1.61
CA SER A 127 11.50 -4.93 0.58
C SER A 127 12.94 -4.52 0.88
N LYS A 128 13.16 -3.28 1.32
CA LYS A 128 14.48 -2.81 1.74
C LYS A 128 15.00 -3.53 2.99
N GLY A 129 14.10 -3.88 3.92
CA GLY A 129 14.44 -4.69 5.10
C GLY A 129 14.94 -6.07 4.71
N PHE A 130 14.20 -6.77 3.85
CA PHE A 130 14.61 -8.09 3.34
C PHE A 130 15.90 -8.05 2.53
N ARG A 131 16.11 -7.01 1.71
CA ARG A 131 17.39 -6.83 1.03
C ARG A 131 18.54 -6.73 2.03
N LYS A 132 18.39 -5.96 3.10
CA LYS A 132 19.44 -5.83 4.13
C LYS A 132 19.71 -7.15 4.86
N LEU A 133 18.67 -7.92 5.18
CA LEU A 133 18.81 -9.22 5.84
C LEU A 133 19.53 -10.24 4.96
N ASN A 134 19.26 -10.21 3.65
CA ASN A 134 19.83 -11.14 2.68
C ASN A 134 21.06 -10.56 1.94
N SER A 135 21.60 -9.43 2.41
CA SER A 135 22.84 -8.86 1.87
C SER A 135 24.03 -9.61 2.48
N GLY A 136 24.86 -10.22 1.64
CA GLY A 136 26.07 -10.92 2.04
C GLY A 136 27.12 -10.93 0.92
N PRO A 137 28.38 -11.26 1.21
CA PRO A 137 29.48 -11.22 0.23
C PRO A 137 29.22 -12.12 -0.99
N ASP A 138 28.49 -13.23 -0.81
CA ASP A 138 28.18 -14.20 -1.87
C ASP A 138 26.69 -14.23 -2.27
N LYS A 139 25.91 -13.22 -1.84
CA LYS A 139 24.45 -13.17 -2.07
C LYS A 139 24.09 -12.05 -3.02
N GLU A 140 23.44 -12.41 -4.11
CA GLU A 140 22.89 -11.49 -5.08
C GLU A 140 21.41 -11.22 -4.74
N VAL A 141 21.06 -9.95 -4.56
CA VAL A 141 19.68 -9.53 -4.28
C VAL A 141 19.20 -8.60 -5.38
N LYS A 142 18.21 -9.06 -6.15
CA LYS A 142 17.61 -8.31 -7.24
C LYS A 142 16.17 -7.92 -6.91
N TYR A 143 15.68 -6.88 -7.59
CA TYR A 143 14.33 -6.38 -7.45
C TYR A 143 13.55 -6.53 -8.76
N VAL A 144 12.33 -7.04 -8.61
CA VAL A 144 11.28 -6.95 -9.61
C VAL A 144 10.20 -6.05 -9.04
N VAL A 145 9.85 -5.00 -9.77
CA VAL A 145 8.96 -3.97 -9.26
C VAL A 145 7.65 -3.96 -10.03
N LEU A 146 6.56 -4.20 -9.32
CA LEU A 146 5.20 -4.10 -9.86
C LEU A 146 4.56 -2.79 -9.37
N GLY A 147 4.32 -1.88 -10.31
CA GLY A 147 3.69 -0.58 -10.07
C GLY A 147 4.66 0.61 -10.05
N GLU A 148 4.18 1.75 -10.55
CA GLU A 148 4.97 2.97 -10.73
C GLU A 148 5.47 3.56 -9.39
N LYS A 149 4.71 3.42 -8.29
CA LYS A 149 5.09 4.05 -7.01
C LYS A 149 6.25 3.37 -6.30
N ALA A 150 6.34 2.04 -6.32
CA ALA A 150 7.53 1.38 -5.80
C ALA A 150 8.76 1.68 -6.66
N LYS A 151 8.60 1.73 -7.99
CA LYS A 151 9.68 2.08 -8.92
C LYS A 151 10.27 3.44 -8.58
N ALA A 152 9.43 4.46 -8.45
CA ALA A 152 9.86 5.81 -8.10
C ALA A 152 10.60 5.90 -6.75
N GLN A 153 10.27 5.03 -5.77
CA GLN A 153 10.93 5.01 -4.47
C GLN A 153 12.23 4.19 -4.45
N LEU A 154 12.28 3.06 -5.17
CA LEU A 154 13.42 2.16 -5.21
C LEU A 154 14.52 2.64 -6.15
N VAL A 155 14.18 3.32 -7.26
CA VAL A 155 15.15 3.86 -8.22
C VAL A 155 16.13 4.85 -7.57
N ARG A 156 15.74 5.51 -6.47
CA ARG A 156 16.64 6.44 -5.75
C ARG A 156 17.79 5.73 -5.04
N ASP A 157 17.53 4.53 -4.51
CA ASP A 157 18.45 3.86 -3.58
C ASP A 157 19.08 2.59 -4.19
N SER A 158 18.39 1.92 -5.11
CA SER A 158 18.76 0.58 -5.60
C SER A 158 18.53 0.45 -7.10
N LYS A 159 18.82 1.50 -7.88
CA LYS A 159 18.60 1.51 -9.34
C LYS A 159 19.31 0.35 -10.05
N LYS A 160 20.51 -0.01 -9.61
CA LYS A 160 21.35 -1.04 -10.23
C LYS A 160 20.79 -2.46 -10.05
N ASP A 161 20.01 -2.66 -8.99
CA ASP A 161 19.51 -3.98 -8.61
C ASP A 161 18.09 -4.23 -9.16
N ILE A 162 17.48 -3.26 -9.85
CA ILE A 162 16.17 -3.41 -10.47
C ILE A 162 16.35 -3.98 -11.87
N GLU A 163 15.91 -5.21 -12.08
CA GLU A 163 15.94 -5.85 -13.41
C GLU A 163 14.70 -5.51 -14.21
N ILE A 164 13.53 -5.68 -13.59
CA ILE A 164 12.24 -5.55 -14.25
C ILE A 164 11.38 -4.56 -13.49
N SER A 165 10.76 -3.65 -14.24
CA SER A 165 9.73 -2.78 -13.72
C SER A 165 8.51 -2.83 -14.62
N ILE A 166 7.38 -3.31 -14.09
CA ILE A 166 6.11 -3.39 -14.80
C ILE A 166 5.15 -2.37 -14.21
N THR A 167 4.52 -1.59 -15.07
CA THR A 167 3.68 -0.44 -14.70
C THR A 167 2.34 -0.53 -15.39
N GLU A 168 1.35 0.25 -14.94
CA GLU A 168 0.02 0.33 -15.55
C GLU A 168 -0.85 -0.93 -15.42
N LEU A 169 -0.56 -1.75 -14.41
CA LEU A 169 -1.29 -2.98 -14.08
C LEU A 169 -2.77 -2.72 -13.77
N GLN A 170 -3.12 -1.49 -13.37
CA GLN A 170 -4.46 -1.13 -12.92
C GLN A 170 -5.39 -0.58 -14.02
N LYS A 171 -4.97 -0.59 -15.29
CA LYS A 171 -5.82 -0.12 -16.41
C LYS A 171 -7.02 -1.04 -16.64
N ASN A 172 -6.80 -2.35 -16.59
CA ASN A 172 -7.80 -3.38 -16.81
C ASN A 172 -8.12 -4.11 -15.50
N PRO A 173 -9.31 -4.75 -15.37
CA PRO A 173 -9.57 -5.64 -14.23
C PRO A 173 -8.59 -6.81 -14.25
N PHE A 174 -7.97 -7.11 -13.11
CA PHE A 174 -7.05 -8.24 -12.97
C PHE A 174 -7.74 -9.56 -13.34
N ASN A 175 -7.06 -10.32 -14.20
CA ASN A 175 -7.42 -11.67 -14.61
C ASN A 175 -6.19 -12.58 -14.51
N TYR A 176 -6.41 -13.87 -14.28
CA TYR A 176 -5.33 -14.86 -14.18
C TYR A 176 -4.43 -14.86 -15.41
N THR A 177 -5.00 -14.80 -16.62
CA THR A 177 -4.24 -14.76 -17.88
C THR A 177 -3.22 -13.62 -17.93
N GLN A 178 -3.55 -12.45 -17.37
CA GLN A 178 -2.60 -11.33 -17.31
C GLN A 178 -1.48 -11.62 -16.31
N VAL A 179 -1.81 -12.21 -15.17
CA VAL A 179 -0.83 -12.60 -14.15
C VAL A 179 0.10 -13.70 -14.68
N SER A 180 -0.41 -14.66 -15.45
CA SER A 180 0.42 -15.71 -16.08
C SER A 180 1.44 -15.12 -17.05
N VAL A 181 1.03 -14.18 -17.92
CA VAL A 181 1.98 -13.51 -18.83
C VAL A 181 3.04 -12.73 -18.05
N LEU A 182 2.64 -12.05 -16.97
CA LEU A 182 3.58 -11.34 -16.11
C LEU A 182 4.54 -12.28 -15.38
N ALA A 183 4.04 -13.43 -14.94
CA ALA A 183 4.84 -14.47 -14.30
C ALA A 183 5.86 -15.02 -15.29
N ASP A 184 5.44 -15.40 -16.49
CA ASP A 184 6.33 -15.89 -17.56
C ASP A 184 7.42 -14.87 -17.90
N ASP A 185 7.08 -13.59 -18.02
CA ASP A 185 8.04 -12.53 -18.30
C ASP A 185 9.07 -12.36 -17.16
N ILE A 186 8.66 -12.56 -15.92
CA ILE A 186 9.58 -12.51 -14.77
C ILE A 186 10.48 -13.75 -14.76
N LEU A 187 9.91 -14.93 -14.94
CA LEU A 187 10.62 -16.21 -14.93
C LEU A 187 11.67 -16.31 -16.05
N LYS A 188 11.40 -15.76 -17.25
CA LYS A 188 12.33 -15.80 -18.39
C LYS A 188 13.53 -14.88 -18.25
N ASN A 189 13.34 -13.74 -17.58
CA ASN A 189 14.33 -12.66 -17.56
C ASN A 189 15.17 -12.66 -16.28
N VAL A 190 14.76 -13.40 -15.26
CA VAL A 190 15.37 -13.38 -13.93
C VAL A 190 15.71 -14.79 -13.47
N GLU A 191 16.98 -15.04 -13.21
CA GLU A 191 17.41 -16.24 -12.49
C GLU A 191 17.23 -16.05 -10.98
N TYR A 192 16.59 -17.00 -10.31
CA TYR A 192 16.32 -16.93 -8.87
C TYR A 192 16.44 -18.30 -8.20
N ASP A 193 16.89 -18.28 -6.95
CA ASP A 193 16.84 -19.44 -6.05
C ASP A 193 15.64 -19.31 -5.10
N ALA A 194 15.37 -18.09 -4.61
CA ALA A 194 14.17 -17.76 -3.85
C ALA A 194 13.58 -16.43 -4.32
N LEU A 195 12.29 -16.47 -4.61
CA LEU A 195 11.48 -15.34 -5.00
C LEU A 195 10.60 -14.93 -3.82
N ARG A 196 10.77 -13.69 -3.36
CA ARG A 196 10.10 -13.13 -2.18
C ARG A 196 9.11 -12.06 -2.62
N ILE A 197 7.83 -12.38 -2.54
CA ILE A 197 6.74 -11.49 -2.95
C ILE A 197 6.31 -10.65 -1.76
N VAL A 198 6.54 -9.34 -1.85
CA VAL A 198 6.16 -8.36 -0.82
C VAL A 198 4.86 -7.68 -1.23
N PHE A 199 3.81 -7.93 -0.46
CA PHE A 199 2.48 -7.36 -0.69
C PHE A 199 1.81 -6.96 0.62
N ASN A 200 0.68 -6.27 0.53
CA ASN A 200 -0.12 -5.91 1.71
C ASN A 200 -1.36 -6.80 1.76
N LYS A 201 -1.42 -7.69 2.75
CA LYS A 201 -2.56 -8.55 2.98
C LYS A 201 -3.72 -7.74 3.54
N PHE A 202 -4.84 -7.74 2.83
CA PHE A 202 -6.07 -7.09 3.27
C PHE A 202 -6.69 -7.86 4.45
N HIS A 203 -6.71 -7.25 5.63
CA HIS A 203 -7.36 -7.82 6.82
C HIS A 203 -8.71 -7.15 7.08
N SER A 204 -8.76 -5.81 7.00
CA SER A 204 -10.00 -5.04 7.09
C SER A 204 -9.88 -3.74 6.30
N VAL A 205 -10.97 -2.97 6.21
CA VAL A 205 -10.98 -1.66 5.55
C VAL A 205 -9.96 -0.68 6.16
N VAL A 206 -9.58 -0.89 7.42
CA VAL A 206 -8.65 -0.03 8.16
C VAL A 206 -7.27 -0.65 8.29
N SER A 207 -7.18 -1.98 8.39
CA SER A 207 -5.92 -2.70 8.64
C SER A 207 -5.46 -3.52 7.45
N PHE A 208 -4.23 -3.27 7.03
CA PHE A 208 -3.49 -4.01 6.02
C PHE A 208 -2.14 -4.41 6.62
N VAL A 209 -1.84 -5.70 6.59
CA VAL A 209 -0.61 -6.25 7.17
C VAL A 209 0.37 -6.49 6.02
N PRO A 210 1.57 -5.88 6.03
CA PRO A 210 2.58 -6.23 5.05
C PRO A 210 3.00 -7.69 5.27
N THR A 211 2.91 -8.50 4.23
CA THR A 211 3.23 -9.92 4.25
C THR A 211 4.23 -10.22 3.15
N VAL A 212 5.09 -11.19 3.42
CA VAL A 212 6.04 -11.71 2.43
C VAL A 212 5.76 -13.18 2.27
N THR A 213 5.53 -13.61 1.03
CA THR A 213 5.42 -15.02 0.65
C THR A 213 6.67 -15.40 -0.11
N THR A 214 7.22 -16.57 0.19
CA THR A 214 8.42 -17.07 -0.48
C THR A 214 8.04 -18.20 -1.43
N VAL A 215 8.46 -18.07 -2.69
CA VAL A 215 8.39 -19.12 -3.70
C VAL A 215 9.82 -19.55 -3.99
N LEU A 216 10.08 -20.85 -3.92
CA LEU A 216 11.40 -21.41 -4.15
C LEU A 216 11.54 -21.83 -5.61
N SER A 217 12.76 -21.85 -6.12
CA SER A 217 13.02 -22.41 -7.45
C SER A 217 12.90 -23.94 -7.42
N PRO A 218 12.56 -24.59 -8.56
CA PRO A 218 12.42 -26.04 -8.63
C PRO A 218 13.65 -26.79 -8.11
N GLU A 219 14.86 -26.34 -8.46
CA GLU A 219 16.11 -26.96 -8.02
C GLU A 219 16.29 -26.90 -6.49
N VAL A 220 15.88 -25.80 -5.87
CA VAL A 220 15.98 -25.63 -4.41
C VAL A 220 14.90 -26.44 -3.72
N VAL A 221 13.68 -26.49 -4.28
CA VAL A 221 12.59 -27.36 -3.81
C VAL A 221 13.04 -28.82 -3.81
N GLU A 222 13.66 -29.30 -4.87
CA GLU A 222 14.17 -30.67 -4.96
C GLU A 222 15.22 -30.95 -3.89
N ARG A 223 16.25 -30.10 -3.75
CA ARG A 223 17.29 -30.25 -2.72
C ARG A 223 16.70 -30.25 -1.30
N GLU A 224 15.75 -29.36 -1.03
CA GLU A 224 15.09 -29.29 0.28
C GLU A 224 14.16 -30.50 0.53
N SER A 225 13.60 -31.10 -0.52
CA SER A 225 12.83 -32.35 -0.41
C SER A 225 13.71 -33.53 -0.04
N GLU A 226 14.90 -33.65 -0.65
CA GLU A 226 15.87 -34.71 -0.36
C GLU A 226 16.48 -34.61 1.04
N THR A 227 16.56 -33.38 1.60
CA THR A 227 17.15 -33.12 2.91
C THR A 227 16.19 -33.44 4.07
N GLY A 228 14.92 -33.79 3.80
CA GLY A 228 13.98 -34.30 4.81
C GLY A 228 13.27 -33.24 5.66
N GLY A 229 13.01 -32.04 5.10
CA GLY A 229 12.18 -31.01 5.74
C GLY A 229 10.67 -31.28 5.66
N LYS A 230 9.83 -30.25 5.88
CA LYS A 230 8.37 -30.33 5.63
C LYS A 230 8.04 -30.67 4.17
N LEU A 231 8.96 -30.43 3.24
CA LEU A 231 8.87 -30.86 1.85
C LEU A 231 9.09 -32.37 1.66
N GLY A 232 9.64 -33.09 2.65
CA GLY A 232 9.80 -34.54 2.61
C GLY A 232 8.47 -35.29 2.59
N ASP A 233 7.35 -34.64 2.95
CA ASP A 233 6.01 -35.18 2.74
C ASP A 233 5.63 -35.29 1.26
N LEU A 234 6.38 -34.66 0.32
CA LEU A 234 6.13 -34.83 -1.12
C LEU A 234 6.32 -36.28 -1.58
N ASP A 235 7.16 -37.08 -0.91
CA ASP A 235 7.35 -38.49 -1.23
C ASP A 235 6.15 -39.36 -0.80
N SER A 236 5.24 -38.82 0.01
CA SER A 236 3.97 -39.48 0.34
C SER A 236 2.91 -39.36 -0.77
N TYR A 237 3.13 -38.50 -1.75
CA TYR A 237 2.22 -38.30 -2.88
C TYR A 237 2.67 -39.13 -4.08
N GLU A 238 1.74 -39.91 -4.63
CA GLU A 238 1.94 -40.60 -5.90
C GLU A 238 1.69 -39.61 -7.05
N ILE A 239 2.66 -39.48 -7.95
CA ILE A 239 2.55 -38.62 -9.13
C ILE A 239 1.87 -39.42 -10.23
N GLU A 240 0.63 -39.06 -10.55
CA GLU A 240 -0.07 -39.61 -11.70
C GLU A 240 0.32 -38.86 -12.98
N GLY A 241 1.01 -39.55 -13.89
CA GLY A 241 1.41 -39.01 -15.20
C GLY A 241 2.62 -39.75 -15.78
N GLY A 242 2.86 -39.58 -17.08
CA GLY A 242 4.09 -40.05 -17.75
C GLY A 242 5.29 -39.10 -17.59
N GLU A 243 5.11 -38.02 -16.82
CA GLU A 243 6.10 -36.96 -16.58
C GLU A 243 7.01 -37.32 -15.40
N THR A 244 8.24 -36.83 -15.42
CA THR A 244 9.18 -37.03 -14.31
C THR A 244 8.84 -36.14 -13.11
N LYS A 245 9.23 -36.55 -11.89
CA LYS A 245 9.00 -35.78 -10.65
C LYS A 245 9.51 -34.33 -10.77
N ALA A 246 10.64 -34.14 -11.46
CA ALA A 246 11.24 -32.82 -11.68
C ALA A 246 10.38 -31.90 -12.55
N GLU A 247 9.83 -32.42 -13.66
CA GLU A 247 8.96 -31.66 -14.56
C GLU A 247 7.66 -31.23 -13.86
N VAL A 248 7.08 -32.14 -13.06
CA VAL A 248 5.87 -31.83 -12.29
C VAL A 248 6.15 -30.75 -11.25
N LEU A 249 7.26 -30.83 -10.52
CA LEU A 249 7.65 -29.80 -9.54
C LEU A 249 7.95 -28.45 -10.22
N GLN A 250 8.58 -28.46 -11.40
CA GLN A 250 8.78 -27.25 -12.17
C GLN A 250 7.45 -26.60 -12.54
N ASN A 251 6.54 -27.33 -13.19
CA ASN A 251 5.22 -26.82 -13.57
C ASN A 251 4.42 -26.34 -12.34
N LEU A 252 4.51 -27.06 -11.23
CA LEU A 252 3.84 -26.73 -9.98
C LEU A 252 4.36 -25.42 -9.36
N THR A 253 5.69 -25.22 -9.34
CA THR A 253 6.30 -24.00 -8.79
C THR A 253 6.04 -22.78 -9.66
N GLU A 254 6.06 -22.93 -10.99
CA GLU A 254 5.66 -21.87 -11.93
C GLU A 254 4.18 -21.49 -11.73
N PHE A 255 3.31 -22.49 -11.56
CA PHE A 255 1.89 -22.26 -11.28
C PHE A 255 1.67 -21.65 -9.88
N GLN A 256 2.42 -22.07 -8.87
CA GLN A 256 2.40 -21.46 -7.53
C GLN A 256 2.79 -19.99 -7.61
N PHE A 257 3.81 -19.65 -8.39
CA PHE A 257 4.22 -18.26 -8.57
C PHE A 257 3.10 -17.41 -9.20
N ALA A 258 2.45 -17.91 -10.25
CA ALA A 258 1.32 -17.23 -10.88
C ALA A 258 0.08 -17.12 -9.97
N CYS A 259 -0.13 -18.08 -9.07
CA CYS A 259 -1.25 -18.12 -8.13
C CYS A 259 -0.96 -17.41 -6.80
N SER A 260 0.26 -16.94 -6.59
CA SER A 260 0.67 -16.28 -5.35
C SER A 260 -0.08 -14.95 -5.15
N PRO A 261 -0.38 -14.59 -3.89
CA PRO A 261 -1.24 -13.45 -3.54
C PRO A 261 -0.66 -12.05 -3.82
#